data_AF-A0A8J3F502-F1
#
_entry.id   AF-A0A8J3F502-F1
#
_cell.length_a   1.000
_cell.length_b   1.000
_cell.length_c   1.000
_cell.angle_alpha   90.00
_cell.angle_beta   90.00
_cell.angle_gamma   90.00
#
_symmetry.space_group_name_H-M   'P 1'
#
loop_
_entity.id
_entity.type
_entity.pdbx_description
1 polymer ?
#
loop_
_entity_poly.entity_id
_entity_poly.type
_entity_poly.pdbx_seq_one_letter_code
_entity_poly.pdbx_strand_id
1 'polypeptide(L)'
;MQTLAIIVSIANLLGYWALMHVDPTFGLLHPRGGMVMLGISLAIANLGIWAAAQPYRSLNARIQLNAAAWIWLIVQGGCTAYLYSQANTS
;
A
#
# COMPACT_ATOMS: atom_id res chain seq x y z
N MET A 1 13.49 8.30 4.99
CA MET A 1 12.06 7.92 5.06
C MET A 1 11.49 7.48 3.72
N GLN A 2 11.79 8.16 2.61
CA GLN A 2 11.35 7.72 1.27
C GLN A 2 11.83 6.31 0.90
N THR A 3 13.08 5.95 1.19
CA THR A 3 13.61 4.60 0.92
C THR A 3 12.82 3.50 1.65
N LEU A 4 12.40 3.76 2.90
CA LEU A 4 11.57 2.83 3.66
C LEU A 4 10.15 2.70 3.07
N ALA A 5 9.58 3.79 2.57
CA ALA A 5 8.29 3.76 1.89
C ALA A 5 8.32 2.91 0.61
N ILE A 6 9.42 3.00 -0.15
CA ILE A 6 9.65 2.19 -1.35
C ILE A 6 9.74 0.71 -0.96
N ILE A 7 10.50 0.37 0.09
CA ILE A 7 10.62 -1.02 0.55
C ILE A 7 9.26 -1.58 0.97
N VAL A 8 8.47 -0.83 1.75
CA VAL A 8 7.14 -1.27 2.19
C VAL A 8 6.17 -1.39 1.02
N SER A 9 6.29 -0.52 0.02
CA SER A 9 5.49 -0.59 -1.21
C SER A 9 5.81 -1.85 -2.01
N ILE A 10 7.10 -2.20 -2.14
CA ILE A 10 7.54 -3.44 -2.79
C ILE A 10 7.03 -4.66 -2.01
N ALA A 11 7.11 -4.64 -0.68
CA ALA A 11 6.60 -5.72 0.16
C ALA A 11 5.09 -5.93 -0.03
N ASN A 12 4.31 -4.84 -0.10
CA ASN A 12 2.86 -4.91 -0.37
C ASN A 12 2.57 -5.46 -1.78
N LEU A 13 3.34 -5.06 -2.80
CA LEU A 13 3.20 -5.61 -4.16
C LEU A 13 3.48 -7.12 -4.18
N LEU A 14 4.54 -7.57 -3.51
CA LEU A 14 4.89 -8.99 -3.42
C LEU A 14 3.85 -9.80 -2.65
N GLY A 15 3.37 -9.28 -1.51
CA GLY A 15 2.30 -9.92 -0.73
C GLY A 15 1.02 -10.09 -1.53
N TYR A 16 0.67 -9.10 -2.35
CA TYR A 16 -0.50 -9.18 -3.21
C TYR A 16 -0.31 -10.10 -4.42
N TRP A 17 0.90 -10.15 -4.98
CA TRP A 17 1.22 -11.08 -6.05
C TRP A 17 1.13 -12.54 -5.58
N ALA A 18 1.61 -12.83 -4.36
CA ALA A 18 1.41 -14.13 -3.73
C ALA A 18 -0.08 -14.46 -3.55
N LEU A 19 -0.89 -13.47 -3.16
CA LEU A 19 -2.34 -13.61 -2.98
C LEU A 19 -3.07 -13.93 -4.29
N MET A 20 -2.68 -13.30 -5.40
CA MET A 20 -3.20 -13.63 -6.74
C MET A 20 -2.87 -15.06 -7.18
N HIS A 21 -1.78 -15.63 -6.67
CA HIS A 21 -1.39 -17.01 -6.98
C HIS A 21 -2.22 -18.03 -6.20
N VAL A 22 -2.67 -17.68 -4.99
CA VAL A 22 -3.54 -18.52 -4.16
C VAL A 22 -5.00 -18.39 -4.58
N ASP A 23 -5.46 -17.17 -4.90
CA ASP A 23 -6.85 -16.91 -5.31
C ASP A 23 -6.90 -16.02 -6.58
N PRO A 24 -7.33 -16.59 -7.74
CA PRO A 24 -7.37 -15.87 -9.01
C PRO A 24 -8.43 -14.75 -9.06
N THR A 25 -9.33 -14.66 -8.07
CA THR A 25 -10.30 -13.55 -8.00
C THR A 25 -9.64 -12.19 -7.72
N PHE A 26 -8.37 -12.18 -7.29
CA PHE A 26 -7.55 -10.98 -7.10
C PHE A 26 -6.73 -10.59 -8.33
N GLY A 27 -7.07 -11.13 -9.51
CA GLY A 27 -6.39 -10.84 -10.77
C GLY A 27 -6.41 -9.36 -11.18
N LEU A 28 -5.42 -8.98 -12.01
CA LEU A 28 -5.13 -7.61 -12.45
C LEU A 28 -6.34 -6.81 -12.97
N LEU A 29 -7.25 -7.47 -13.70
CA LEU A 29 -8.40 -6.85 -14.37
C LEU A 29 -9.73 -7.37 -13.83
N HIS A 30 -9.74 -8.07 -12.70
CA HIS A 30 -10.98 -8.54 -12.11
C HIS A 30 -11.86 -7.35 -11.69
N PRO A 31 -13.20 -7.44 -11.82
CA PRO A 31 -14.12 -6.32 -11.56
C PRO A 31 -14.08 -5.81 -10.11
N ARG A 32 -13.47 -6.56 -9.19
CA ARG A 32 -13.17 -6.14 -7.83
C ARG A 32 -11.92 -5.22 -7.71
N GLY A 33 -11.25 -4.91 -8.81
CA GLY A 33 -10.20 -3.88 -8.88
C GLY A 33 -8.87 -4.25 -8.23
N GLY A 34 -8.60 -5.52 -7.98
CA GLY A 34 -7.58 -6.00 -7.04
C GLY A 34 -6.19 -5.32 -7.09
N MET A 35 -5.39 -5.59 -8.13
CA MET A 35 -4.04 -4.99 -8.23
C MET A 35 -4.05 -3.52 -8.62
N VAL A 36 -5.03 -3.07 -9.40
CA VAL A 36 -5.11 -1.67 -9.84
C VAL A 36 -5.38 -0.76 -8.64
N MET A 37 -6.30 -1.15 -7.76
CA MET A 37 -6.60 -0.39 -6.54
C MET A 37 -5.43 -0.42 -5.55
N LEU A 38 -4.72 -1.56 -5.47
CA LEU A 38 -3.50 -1.67 -4.68
C LEU A 38 -2.40 -0.72 -5.20
N GLY A 39 -2.18 -0.68 -6.51
CA GLY A 39 -1.22 0.18 -7.17
C GLY A 39 -1.55 1.67 -7.03
N ILE A 40 -2.82 2.04 -7.20
CA ILE A 40 -3.31 3.41 -6.96
C ILE A 40 -3.09 3.81 -5.50
N SER A 41 -3.43 2.93 -4.56
CA SER A 41 -3.25 3.15 -3.13
C SER A 41 -1.77 3.34 -2.75
N LEU A 42 -0.87 2.54 -3.32
CA LEU A 42 0.57 2.68 -3.15
C LEU A 42 1.11 3.98 -3.76
N ALA A 43 0.60 4.37 -4.92
CA ALA A 43 0.96 5.64 -5.55
C ALA A 43 0.56 6.83 -4.66
N ILE A 44 -0.66 6.81 -4.12
CA ILE A 44 -1.15 7.86 -3.20
C ILE A 44 -0.29 7.94 -1.94
N ALA A 45 0.06 6.80 -1.34
CA ALA A 45 0.90 6.78 -0.14
C ALA A 45 2.32 7.33 -0.41
N ASN A 46 2.95 6.94 -1.52
CA ASN A 46 4.28 7.46 -1.89
C ASN A 46 4.23 8.95 -2.25
N LEU A 47 3.17 9.41 -2.93
CA LEU A 47 2.95 10.84 -3.17
C LEU A 47 2.76 11.61 -1.86
N GLY A 48 2.06 11.04 -0.88
CA GLY A 48 1.93 11.64 0.46
C GLY A 48 3.28 11.82 1.16
N ILE A 49 4.15 10.81 1.11
CA ILE A 49 5.50 10.84 1.70
C ILE A 49 6.42 11.80 0.95
N TRP A 50 6.33 11.85 -0.39
CA TRP A 50 7.04 12.82 -1.20
C TRP A 50 6.58 14.25 -0.91
N ALA A 51 5.28 14.47 -0.82
CA ALA A 51 4.72 15.78 -0.53
C ALA A 51 5.02 16.22 0.92
N ALA A 52 5.20 15.28 1.85
CA ALA A 52 5.68 15.56 3.21
C ALA A 52 7.17 15.94 3.26
N ALA A 53 7.97 15.54 2.26
CA ALA A 53 9.39 15.88 2.18
C ALA A 53 9.68 17.29 1.63
N GLN A 54 8.65 18.00 1.14
CA GLN A 54 8.78 19.35 0.55
C GLN A 54 9.30 20.38 1.57
N PRO A 55 10.40 21.10 1.29
CA PRO A 55 11.06 22.01 2.23
C PRO A 55 10.28 23.30 2.52
N TYR A 56 9.22 23.59 1.75
CA TYR A 56 8.40 24.80 1.91
C TYR A 56 7.16 24.60 2.81
N ARG A 57 6.85 23.36 3.23
CA ARG A 57 5.69 23.08 4.09
C ARG A 57 6.00 23.27 5.57
N SER A 58 5.00 23.70 6.35
CA SER A 58 5.10 23.78 7.81
C SER A 58 5.38 22.42 8.44
N LEU A 59 6.15 22.39 9.53
CA LEU A 59 6.56 21.16 10.21
C LEU A 59 5.36 20.27 10.57
N ASN A 60 4.28 20.88 11.06
CA ASN A 60 3.05 20.19 11.44
C ASN A 60 2.38 19.50 10.25
N ALA A 61 2.30 20.17 9.09
CA ALA A 61 1.73 19.59 7.87
C ALA A 61 2.57 18.41 7.35
N ARG A 62 3.90 18.48 7.45
CA ARG A 62 4.79 17.36 7.07
C ARG A 62 4.55 16.14 7.94
N ILE A 63 4.43 16.34 9.26
CA ILE A 63 4.17 15.24 10.20
C ILE A 63 2.81 14.60 9.92
N GLN A 64 1.75 15.40 9.73
CA GLN A 64 0.40 14.89 9.46
C GLN A 64 0.33 14.08 8.16
N LEU A 65 0.92 14.59 7.07
CA LEU A 65 0.94 13.89 5.78
C LEU A 65 1.77 12.61 5.83
N ASN A 66 2.92 12.66 6.50
CA ASN A 66 3.77 11.48 6.64
C ASN A 66 3.06 10.42 7.50
N ALA A 67 2.46 10.81 8.63
CA ALA A 67 1.69 9.91 9.47
C ALA A 67 0.50 9.29 8.72
N ALA A 68 -0.27 10.09 7.98
CA ALA A 68 -1.39 9.60 7.18
C ALA A 68 -0.95 8.59 6.12
N ALA A 69 0.15 8.87 5.40
CA ALA A 69 0.67 7.96 4.39
C ALA A 69 1.21 6.65 4.99
N TRP A 70 1.86 6.71 6.15
CA TRP A 70 2.35 5.52 6.86
C TRP A 70 1.21 4.66 7.42
N ILE A 71 0.20 5.28 8.03
CA ILE A 71 -1.01 4.58 8.49
C ILE A 71 -1.66 3.86 7.31
N TRP A 72 -1.77 4.53 6.17
CA TRP A 72 -2.35 3.95 4.96
C TRP A 72 -1.57 2.72 4.47
N LEU A 73 -0.23 2.79 4.43
CA LEU A 73 0.62 1.64 4.06
C LEU A 73 0.45 0.44 5.01
N ILE A 74 0.37 0.70 6.32
CA ILE A 74 0.21 -0.34 7.34
C ILE A 74 -1.16 -1.01 7.22
N VAL A 75 -2.23 -0.22 7.11
CA VAL A 75 -3.60 -0.74 6.94
C VAL A 75 -3.68 -1.59 5.67
N GLN A 76 -3.10 -1.12 4.57
CA GLN A 76 -3.08 -1.87 3.31
C GLN A 76 -2.31 -3.19 3.42
N GLY A 77 -1.17 -3.20 4.10
CA GLY A 77 -0.40 -4.42 4.36
C GLY A 77 -1.17 -5.40 5.25
N GLY A 78 -1.81 -4.91 6.31
CA GLY A 78 -2.65 -5.71 7.20
C GLY A 78 -3.85 -6.33 6.49
N CYS A 79 -4.55 -5.57 5.64
CA CYS A 79 -5.63 -6.11 4.81
C CYS A 79 -5.14 -7.20 3.85
N THR A 80 -3.98 -7.01 3.23
CA THR A 80 -3.39 -8.01 2.32
C THR A 80 -3.04 -9.29 3.07
N ALA A 81 -2.40 -9.19 4.24
CA ALA A 81 -2.08 -10.35 5.07
C ALA A 81 -3.34 -11.09 5.57
N TYR A 82 -4.38 -10.35 5.97
CA TYR A 82 -5.66 -10.92 6.39
C TYR A 82 -6.34 -11.69 5.25
N LEU A 83 -6.44 -11.08 4.07
CA LEU A 83 -7.01 -11.74 2.90
C LEU A 83 -6.21 -13.00 2.52
N TYR A 84 -4.88 -12.94 2.60
CA TYR A 84 -4.01 -14.10 2.37
C TYR A 84 -4.31 -15.24 3.36
N SER A 85 -4.46 -14.92 4.65
CA SER A 85 -4.79 -15.92 5.66
C SER A 85 -6.13 -16.61 5.43
N GLN A 86 -7.12 -15.88 4.91
CA GLN A 86 -8.43 -16.46 4.58
C GLN A 86 -8.37 -17.34 3.34
N ALA A 87 -7.67 -16.90 2.29
CA ALA A 87 -7.49 -17.68 1.05
C ALA A 87 -6.74 -19.01 1.31
N ASN A 88 -5.88 -19.05 2.33
CA ASN A 88 -5.14 -20.26 2.68
C ASN A 88 -5.91 -21.24 3.58
N THR A 89 -7.11 -20.86 4.04
CA THR A 89 -8.00 -21.71 4.86
C THR A 89 -9.19 -22.28 4.10
N SER A 90 -9.41 -21.85 2.85
CA SER A 90 -10.43 -22.37 1.92
C SER A 90 -9.90 -23.46 1.03
#